data_AF-A0A388M9S6-F1
#
_entry.id   AF-A0A388M9S6-F1
#
_cell.length_a   1.000
_cell.length_b   1.000
_cell.length_c   1.000
_cell.angle_alpha   90.00
_cell.angle_beta   90.00
_cell.angle_gamma   90.00
#
_symmetry.space_group_name_H-M   'P 1'
#
loop_
_entity.id
_entity.type
_entity.pdbx_description
1 polymer ?
#
loop_
_entity_poly.entity_id
_entity_poly.type
_entity_poly.pdbx_seq_one_letter_code
_entity_poly.pdbx_strand_id
1 'polypeptide(L)'
;MGVPMFAWQRLTIEDVVQRPIDEIAEKLGAQSPSEEQDLKLELRDMLLMGSEAGRMRLGDLQLMLLKNHRDTDEEKLSRSCRTQLEILVAVRTGVAAYVHPQFWIATHFLSEIFRQVRCCNLTCMTAIPADRCNCDPCRNPGFCNRCMCVMCGRFGLDHDTCHWISCGICYHFCHTECAVAKGALSYSVVKERELLYTCVSCKQTSGFDCPSIEILDGEDEFIEEVLDEEDEDMIDEDDVVLDSSSSDDGDEDVVTAKID
;
A
#
# COMPACT_ATOMS: atom_id res chain seq x y z
N MET A 1 16.48 -52.90 1.49
CA MET A 1 16.32 -52.04 2.68
C MET A 1 15.51 -50.85 2.23
N GLY A 2 14.21 -50.83 2.56
CA GLY A 2 13.32 -49.74 2.18
C GLY A 2 13.57 -48.56 3.10
N VAL A 3 13.91 -47.40 2.54
CA VAL A 3 13.84 -46.13 3.25
C VAL A 3 12.35 -45.93 3.59
N PRO A 4 11.98 -45.63 4.85
CA PRO A 4 10.60 -45.32 5.15
C PRO A 4 10.25 -44.04 4.40
N MET A 5 9.36 -44.18 3.42
CA MET A 5 8.77 -43.07 2.69
C MET A 5 7.86 -42.35 3.70
N PHE A 6 8.44 -41.45 4.49
CA PHE A 6 7.66 -40.48 5.23
C PHE A 6 6.83 -39.76 4.17
N ALA A 7 5.53 -40.02 4.15
CA ALA A 7 4.60 -39.27 3.34
C ALA A 7 4.67 -37.84 3.88
N TRP A 8 5.48 -36.99 3.22
CA TRP A 8 5.56 -35.59 3.57
C TRP A 8 4.15 -35.02 3.40
N GLN A 9 3.59 -34.49 4.49
CA GLN A 9 2.32 -33.81 4.45
C GLN A 9 2.41 -32.66 3.43
N ARG A 10 1.33 -32.44 2.66
CA ARG A 10 1.24 -31.35 1.67
C ARG A 10 1.62 -30.03 2.36
N LEU A 11 2.60 -29.33 1.79
CA LEU A 11 3.02 -28.01 2.25
C LEU A 11 1.87 -26.99 2.14
N THR A 12 1.77 -26.10 3.12
CA THR A 12 0.89 -24.93 3.07
C THR A 12 1.68 -23.63 2.85
N ILE A 13 0.99 -22.52 2.61
CA ILE A 13 1.64 -21.20 2.47
C ILE A 13 2.27 -20.79 3.80
N GLU A 14 1.61 -21.10 4.92
CA GLU A 14 2.11 -20.87 6.27
C GLU A 14 3.41 -21.62 6.53
N ASP A 15 3.54 -22.89 6.08
CA ASP A 15 4.80 -23.63 6.16
C ASP A 15 5.93 -22.87 5.46
N VAL A 16 5.70 -22.42 4.22
CA VAL A 16 6.71 -21.72 3.40
C VAL A 16 7.19 -20.44 4.07
N VAL A 17 6.28 -19.73 4.74
CA VAL A 17 6.52 -18.42 5.35
C VAL A 17 7.10 -18.49 6.77
N GLN A 18 6.92 -19.61 7.47
CA GLN A 18 7.37 -19.76 8.86
C GLN A 18 8.69 -20.53 8.99
N ARG A 19 8.95 -21.48 8.10
CA ARG A 19 10.01 -22.48 8.28
C ARG A 19 11.33 -22.04 7.65
N PRO A 20 12.46 -22.61 8.11
CA PRO A 20 13.78 -22.33 7.53
C PRO A 20 13.81 -22.54 6.01
N ILE A 21 14.60 -21.70 5.33
CA ILE A 21 14.61 -21.66 3.86
C ILE A 21 15.04 -23.00 3.26
N ASP A 22 16.09 -23.59 3.83
CA ASP A 22 16.68 -24.87 3.44
C ASP A 22 15.70 -26.04 3.61
N GLU A 23 14.97 -26.07 4.72
CA GLU A 23 13.96 -27.11 4.95
C GLU A 23 12.85 -27.08 3.90
N ILE A 24 12.34 -25.90 3.56
CA ILE A 24 11.29 -25.75 2.56
C ILE A 24 11.83 -26.02 1.15
N ALA A 25 13.06 -25.61 0.85
CA ALA A 25 13.69 -25.91 -0.43
C ALA A 25 13.85 -27.42 -0.67
N GLU A 26 14.27 -28.17 0.35
CA GLU A 26 14.35 -29.64 0.29
C GLU A 26 12.97 -30.27 0.06
N LYS A 27 11.96 -29.81 0.81
CA LYS A 27 10.60 -30.33 0.68
C LYS A 27 9.97 -30.04 -0.67
N LEU A 28 10.07 -28.80 -1.17
CA LEU A 28 9.56 -28.44 -2.50
C LEU A 28 10.28 -29.25 -3.58
N GLY A 29 11.59 -29.45 -3.46
CA GLY A 29 12.34 -30.31 -4.39
C GLY A 29 11.92 -31.79 -4.40
N ALA A 30 11.23 -32.25 -3.34
CA ALA A 30 10.67 -33.59 -3.25
C ALA A 30 9.18 -33.67 -3.65
N GLN A 31 8.49 -32.54 -3.82
CA GLN A 31 7.10 -32.49 -4.25
C GLN A 31 6.96 -32.68 -5.77
N SER A 32 5.77 -33.09 -6.19
CA SER A 32 5.44 -33.13 -7.61
C SER A 32 5.20 -31.72 -8.17
N PRO A 33 5.45 -31.48 -9.48
CA PRO A 33 5.16 -30.19 -10.11
C PRO A 33 3.69 -29.74 -9.97
N SER A 34 2.75 -30.69 -9.84
CA SER A 34 1.34 -30.38 -9.62
C SER A 34 1.08 -29.78 -8.24
N GLU A 35 1.74 -30.31 -7.19
CA GLU A 35 1.57 -29.81 -5.83
C GLU A 35 2.17 -28.42 -5.64
N GLU A 36 3.34 -28.17 -6.27
CA GLU A 36 3.93 -26.83 -6.32
C GLU A 36 2.99 -25.82 -7.02
N GLN A 37 2.39 -26.23 -8.14
CA GLN A 37 1.48 -25.38 -8.89
C GLN A 37 0.18 -25.11 -8.11
N ASP A 38 -0.37 -26.10 -7.42
CA ASP A 38 -1.53 -25.94 -6.54
C ASP A 38 -1.27 -24.92 -5.43
N LEU A 39 -0.09 -24.97 -4.82
CA LEU A 39 0.30 -24.04 -3.76
C LEU A 39 0.39 -22.60 -4.28
N LYS A 40 0.96 -22.41 -5.47
CA LYS A 40 1.02 -21.11 -6.15
C LYS A 40 -0.37 -20.59 -6.53
N LEU A 41 -1.26 -21.47 -6.98
CA LEU A 41 -2.65 -21.12 -7.32
C LEU A 41 -3.44 -20.72 -6.08
N GLU A 42 -3.33 -21.44 -4.97
CA GLU A 42 -3.98 -21.08 -3.69
C GLU A 42 -3.59 -19.67 -3.26
N LEU A 43 -2.29 -19.35 -3.28
CA LEU A 43 -1.81 -18.02 -2.94
C LEU A 43 -2.32 -16.96 -3.92
N ARG A 44 -2.28 -17.26 -5.22
CA ARG A 44 -2.75 -16.34 -6.25
C ARG A 44 -4.23 -15.99 -6.06
N ASP A 45 -5.06 -16.98 -5.84
CA ASP A 45 -6.50 -16.78 -5.67
C ASP A 45 -6.78 -15.97 -4.39
N MET A 46 -6.09 -16.27 -3.29
CA MET A 46 -6.16 -15.47 -2.07
C MET A 46 -5.82 -13.99 -2.32
N LEU A 47 -4.77 -13.71 -3.10
CA LEU A 47 -4.33 -12.34 -3.40
C LEU A 47 -5.27 -11.60 -4.35
N LEU A 48 -5.95 -12.29 -5.27
CA LEU A 48 -6.82 -11.68 -6.28
C LEU A 48 -8.25 -11.46 -5.81
N MET A 49 -8.76 -12.28 -4.89
CA MET A 49 -10.17 -12.24 -4.50
C MET A 49 -10.57 -10.96 -3.76
N GLY A 50 -9.61 -10.17 -3.26
CA GLY A 50 -9.86 -8.87 -2.64
C GLY A 50 -10.83 -8.92 -1.45
N SER A 51 -11.08 -10.10 -0.88
CA SER A 51 -11.99 -10.28 0.25
C SER A 51 -11.35 -9.81 1.55
N GLU A 52 -12.17 -9.40 2.51
CA GLU A 52 -11.66 -8.99 3.83
C GLU A 52 -10.90 -10.13 4.52
N ALA A 53 -11.43 -11.36 4.44
CA ALA A 53 -10.75 -12.55 4.93
C ALA A 53 -9.40 -12.79 4.23
N GLY A 54 -9.32 -12.56 2.91
CA GLY A 54 -8.07 -12.67 2.16
C GLY A 54 -7.04 -11.62 2.57
N ARG A 55 -7.46 -10.36 2.76
CA ARG A 55 -6.60 -9.28 3.27
C ARG A 55 -6.07 -9.58 4.67
N MET A 56 -6.94 -10.05 5.57
CA MET A 56 -6.55 -10.44 6.93
C MET A 56 -5.55 -11.59 6.91
N ARG A 57 -5.82 -12.64 6.13
CA ARG A 57 -4.89 -13.78 5.98
C ARG A 57 -3.54 -13.35 5.40
N LEU A 58 -3.53 -12.44 4.41
CA LEU A 58 -2.27 -11.88 3.89
C LEU A 58 -1.50 -11.12 4.97
N GLY A 59 -2.19 -10.30 5.77
CA GLY A 59 -1.58 -9.59 6.89
C GLY A 59 -0.94 -10.53 7.92
N ASP A 60 -1.62 -11.63 8.25
CA ASP A 60 -1.09 -12.66 9.14
C ASP A 60 0.16 -13.33 8.55
N LEU A 61 0.13 -13.69 7.26
CA LEU A 61 1.28 -14.27 6.57
C LEU A 61 2.45 -13.29 6.52
N GLN A 62 2.21 -12.01 6.23
CA GLN A 62 3.26 -10.99 6.25
C GLN A 62 3.87 -10.82 7.64
N LEU A 63 3.04 -10.87 8.70
CA LEU A 63 3.52 -10.81 10.08
C LEU A 63 4.38 -12.03 10.43
N MET A 64 3.96 -13.24 10.02
CA MET A 64 4.75 -14.46 10.17
C MET A 64 6.08 -14.38 9.41
N LEU A 65 6.05 -13.87 8.18
CA LEU A 65 7.25 -13.68 7.35
C LEU A 65 8.24 -12.75 8.03
N LEU A 66 7.77 -11.60 8.53
CA LEU A 66 8.59 -10.61 9.21
C LEU A 66 9.21 -11.16 10.50
N LYS A 67 8.49 -12.03 11.23
CA LYS A 67 9.00 -12.67 12.44
C LYS A 67 10.08 -13.71 12.14
N ASN A 68 9.88 -14.57 11.14
CA ASN A 68 10.74 -15.73 10.90
C ASN A 68 11.90 -15.46 9.93
N HIS A 69 11.75 -14.46 9.05
CA HIS A 69 12.72 -14.19 7.98
C HIS A 69 13.34 -12.78 8.05
N ARG A 70 13.28 -12.10 9.20
CA ARG A 70 13.83 -10.75 9.40
C ARG A 70 15.28 -10.62 8.95
N ASP A 71 16.12 -11.57 9.37
CA ASP A 71 17.58 -11.55 9.16
C ASP A 71 18.00 -12.41 7.96
N THR A 72 17.13 -12.49 6.95
CA THR A 72 17.39 -13.24 5.73
C THR A 72 18.22 -12.41 4.76
N ASP A 73 19.45 -12.86 4.50
CA ASP A 73 20.38 -12.25 3.57
C ASP A 73 20.44 -13.01 2.23
N GLU A 74 21.31 -12.56 1.34
CA GLU A 74 21.48 -13.17 0.01
C GLU A 74 22.02 -14.61 0.08
N GLU A 75 22.89 -14.90 1.05
CA GLU A 75 23.44 -16.24 1.25
C GLU A 75 22.35 -17.23 1.67
N LYS A 76 21.47 -16.84 2.60
CA LYS A 76 20.29 -17.64 2.97
C LYS A 76 19.35 -17.83 1.78
N LEU A 77 19.07 -16.78 1.00
CA LEU A 77 18.16 -16.87 -0.16
C LEU A 77 18.74 -17.70 -1.30
N SER A 78 20.07 -17.76 -1.46
CA SER A 78 20.72 -18.59 -2.48
C SER A 78 20.49 -20.10 -2.28
N ARG A 79 20.10 -20.52 -1.07
CA ARG A 79 19.73 -21.90 -0.74
C ARG A 79 18.25 -22.21 -1.02
N SER A 80 17.46 -21.21 -1.39
CA SER A 80 16.05 -21.36 -1.70
C SER A 80 15.84 -21.92 -3.11
N CYS A 81 14.76 -22.68 -3.30
CA CYS A 81 14.30 -22.99 -4.65
C CYS A 81 13.48 -21.84 -5.24
N ARG A 82 13.28 -21.85 -6.56
CA ARG A 82 12.55 -20.77 -7.27
C ARG A 82 11.12 -20.60 -6.75
N THR A 83 10.37 -21.69 -6.65
CA THR A 83 8.96 -21.70 -6.22
C THR A 83 8.80 -21.07 -4.84
N GLN A 84 9.72 -21.39 -3.92
CA GLN A 84 9.75 -20.79 -2.60
C GLN A 84 9.94 -19.27 -2.66
N LEU A 85 10.91 -18.78 -3.45
CA LEU A 85 11.12 -17.33 -3.60
C LEU A 85 9.91 -16.63 -4.22
N GLU A 86 9.26 -17.23 -5.20
CA GLU A 86 8.05 -16.68 -5.82
C GLU A 86 6.92 -16.52 -4.78
N ILE A 87 6.71 -17.53 -3.93
CA ILE A 87 5.73 -17.48 -2.83
C ILE A 87 6.12 -16.43 -1.79
N LEU A 88 7.38 -16.43 -1.33
CA LEU A 88 7.87 -15.49 -0.33
C LEU A 88 7.75 -14.03 -0.82
N VAL A 89 8.08 -13.76 -2.07
CA VAL A 89 7.95 -12.44 -2.70
C VAL A 89 6.47 -12.06 -2.86
N ALA A 90 5.62 -12.97 -3.32
CA ALA A 90 4.19 -12.72 -3.47
C ALA A 90 3.53 -12.37 -2.12
N VAL A 91 3.84 -13.11 -1.05
CA VAL A 91 3.38 -12.80 0.32
C VAL A 91 3.91 -11.44 0.78
N ARG A 92 5.23 -11.21 0.65
CA ARG A 92 5.85 -9.96 1.13
C ARG A 92 5.28 -8.72 0.45
N THR A 93 5.00 -8.81 -0.85
CA THR A 93 4.58 -7.67 -1.67
C THR A 93 3.07 -7.56 -1.84
N GLY A 94 2.33 -8.65 -1.60
CA GLY A 94 0.91 -8.76 -1.93
C GLY A 94 0.62 -8.84 -3.44
N VAL A 95 1.64 -9.03 -4.29
CA VAL A 95 1.47 -8.99 -5.75
C VAL A 95 1.31 -10.41 -6.32
N ALA A 96 0.11 -10.72 -6.80
CA ALA A 96 -0.24 -12.05 -7.33
C ALA A 96 0.56 -12.46 -8.58
N ALA A 97 1.11 -11.49 -9.33
CA ALA A 97 1.84 -11.75 -10.56
C ALA A 97 3.12 -12.58 -10.34
N TYR A 98 3.73 -12.55 -9.16
CA TYR A 98 4.93 -13.35 -8.85
C TYR A 98 4.70 -14.87 -8.84
N VAL A 99 3.46 -15.30 -8.61
CA VAL A 99 3.09 -16.73 -8.63
C VAL A 99 2.32 -17.13 -9.90
N HIS A 100 2.18 -16.22 -10.86
CA HIS A 100 1.52 -16.51 -12.12
C HIS A 100 2.40 -17.37 -13.04
N PRO A 101 1.86 -18.39 -13.73
CA PRO A 101 2.66 -19.27 -14.58
C PRO A 101 3.25 -18.58 -15.83
N GLN A 102 2.70 -17.44 -16.26
CA GLN A 102 3.19 -16.73 -17.44
C GLN A 102 4.32 -15.74 -17.15
N PHE A 103 4.56 -15.39 -15.88
CA PHE A 103 5.61 -14.45 -15.52
C PHE A 103 6.86 -15.20 -15.05
N TRP A 104 7.97 -14.98 -15.74
CA TRP A 104 9.26 -15.56 -15.37
C TRP A 104 10.25 -14.45 -15.00
N ILE A 105 10.56 -14.37 -13.71
CA ILE A 105 11.54 -13.42 -13.15
C ILE A 105 12.81 -14.18 -12.74
N ALA A 106 14.00 -13.63 -12.98
CA ALA A 106 15.23 -14.27 -12.54
C ALA A 106 15.31 -14.35 -11.00
N THR A 107 15.86 -15.45 -10.47
CA THR A 107 15.98 -15.73 -9.03
C THR A 107 16.70 -14.60 -8.26
N HIS A 108 17.74 -13.99 -8.86
CA HIS A 108 18.45 -12.87 -8.23
C HIS A 108 17.56 -11.64 -8.06
N PHE A 109 16.68 -11.35 -9.01
CA PHE A 109 15.70 -10.27 -8.86
C PHE A 109 14.66 -10.60 -7.80
N LEU A 110 14.18 -11.85 -7.71
CA LEU A 110 13.28 -12.27 -6.61
C LEU A 110 13.94 -12.07 -5.24
N SER A 111 15.22 -12.43 -5.11
CA SER A 111 16.02 -12.20 -3.90
C SER A 111 16.12 -10.71 -3.54
N GLU A 112 16.43 -9.85 -4.52
CA GLU A 112 16.52 -8.39 -4.32
C GLU A 112 15.16 -7.76 -3.96
N ILE A 113 14.06 -8.23 -4.55
CA ILE A 113 12.71 -7.76 -4.24
C ILE A 113 12.30 -8.23 -2.83
N PHE A 114 12.57 -9.49 -2.48
CA PHE A 114 12.34 -10.01 -1.12
C PHE A 114 13.10 -9.19 -0.08
N ARG A 115 14.35 -8.83 -0.37
CA ARG A 115 15.18 -7.98 0.47
C ARG A 115 14.82 -6.50 0.42
N GLN A 116 13.82 -6.11 -0.37
CA GLN A 116 13.37 -4.72 -0.50
C GLN A 116 14.46 -3.76 -1.02
N VAL A 117 15.36 -4.25 -1.88
CA VAL A 117 16.40 -3.46 -2.57
C VAL A 117 16.16 -3.33 -4.08
N ARG A 118 15.06 -3.92 -4.58
CA ARG A 118 14.53 -3.71 -5.93
C ARG A 118 13.04 -3.45 -5.89
N CYS A 119 12.55 -2.58 -6.77
CA CYS A 119 11.14 -2.27 -6.92
C CYS A 119 10.32 -3.53 -7.26
N CYS A 120 9.21 -3.73 -6.56
CA CYS A 120 8.31 -4.87 -6.78
C CYS A 120 7.30 -4.68 -7.93
N ASN A 121 7.30 -3.52 -8.60
CA ASN A 121 6.55 -3.34 -9.84
C ASN A 121 7.33 -3.97 -10.99
N LEU A 122 6.75 -5.01 -11.61
CA LEU A 122 7.30 -5.79 -12.72
C LEU A 122 7.71 -4.96 -13.94
N THR A 123 7.05 -3.81 -14.17
CA THR A 123 7.39 -2.88 -15.26
C THR A 123 8.57 -1.97 -14.88
N CYS A 124 8.72 -1.65 -13.59
CA CYS A 124 9.75 -0.73 -13.12
C CYS A 124 11.08 -1.44 -12.83
N MET A 125 11.03 -2.48 -11.99
CA MET A 125 12.15 -3.34 -11.57
C MET A 125 13.46 -2.61 -11.26
N THR A 126 13.42 -1.33 -10.91
CA THR A 126 14.61 -0.50 -10.70
C THR A 126 15.21 -0.82 -9.32
N ALA A 127 16.54 -0.79 -9.21
CA ALA A 127 17.21 -0.87 -7.91
C ALA A 127 16.81 0.34 -7.06
N ILE A 128 16.50 0.13 -5.77
CA ILE A 128 16.00 1.18 -4.90
C ILE A 128 17.01 1.52 -3.78
N PRO A 129 17.12 2.80 -3.38
CA PRO A 129 16.40 3.96 -3.91
C PRO A 129 16.79 4.30 -5.35
N ALA A 130 15.81 4.64 -6.19
CA ALA A 130 16.08 4.99 -7.57
C ALA A 130 16.83 6.33 -7.63
N ASP A 131 17.65 6.52 -8.66
CA ASP A 131 18.45 7.73 -8.88
C ASP A 131 19.38 8.10 -7.71
N ARG A 132 19.65 7.14 -6.83
CA ARG A 132 20.44 7.33 -5.59
C ARG A 132 19.87 8.42 -4.69
N CYS A 133 18.56 8.64 -4.72
CA CYS A 133 17.90 9.59 -3.83
C CYS A 133 18.11 9.19 -2.36
N ASN A 134 18.41 10.16 -1.51
CA ASN A 134 18.76 9.93 -0.09
C ASN A 134 17.82 10.70 0.87
N CYS A 135 16.64 11.11 0.41
CA CYS A 135 15.63 11.71 1.27
C CYS A 135 14.97 10.66 2.17
N ASP A 136 14.33 11.09 3.25
CA ASP A 136 13.73 10.18 4.23
C ASP A 136 12.68 9.22 3.64
N PRO A 137 11.76 9.65 2.74
CA PRO A 137 10.86 8.72 2.08
C PRO A 137 11.58 7.63 1.25
N CYS A 138 12.65 7.99 0.53
CA CYS A 138 13.44 7.06 -0.28
C CYS A 138 14.25 6.06 0.54
N ARG A 139 14.49 6.33 1.82
CA ARG A 139 15.17 5.40 2.73
C ARG A 139 14.26 4.29 3.24
N ASN A 140 12.95 4.39 3.01
CA ASN A 140 12.00 3.35 3.41
C ASN A 140 12.21 2.07 2.58
N PRO A 141 12.50 0.92 3.19
CA PRO A 141 12.72 -0.33 2.46
C PRO A 141 11.54 -0.67 1.54
N GLY A 142 11.84 -0.96 0.27
CA GLY A 142 10.83 -1.39 -0.70
C GLY A 142 10.13 -0.23 -1.42
N PHE A 143 10.28 1.00 -0.95
CA PHE A 143 9.72 2.17 -1.62
C PHE A 143 10.52 2.54 -2.88
N CYS A 144 9.81 2.74 -3.98
CA CYS A 144 10.38 3.17 -5.25
C CYS A 144 9.84 4.55 -5.64
N ASN A 145 10.67 5.58 -5.53
CA ASN A 145 10.31 6.97 -5.88
C ASN A 145 9.98 7.19 -7.36
N ARG A 146 10.20 6.18 -8.21
CA ARG A 146 9.92 6.26 -9.65
C ARG A 146 8.51 5.83 -10.03
N CYS A 147 7.85 4.99 -9.22
CA CYS A 147 6.54 4.44 -9.58
C CYS A 147 5.58 4.24 -8.40
N MET A 148 5.99 4.51 -7.15
CA MET A 148 5.13 4.37 -5.99
C MET A 148 4.70 5.72 -5.46
N CYS A 149 3.44 5.80 -5.04
CA CYS A 149 2.88 6.94 -4.33
C CYS A 149 3.59 7.10 -2.98
N VAL A 150 4.14 8.28 -2.74
CA VAL A 150 4.88 8.58 -1.50
C VAL A 150 4.00 8.59 -0.25
N MET A 151 2.67 8.65 -0.40
CA MET A 151 1.71 8.66 0.71
C MET A 151 1.24 7.25 1.10
N CYS A 152 0.96 6.38 0.13
CA CYS A 152 0.41 5.04 0.39
C CYS A 152 1.37 3.88 0.08
N GLY A 153 2.53 4.16 -0.54
CA GLY A 153 3.53 3.15 -0.92
C GLY A 153 3.10 2.22 -2.04
N ARG A 154 1.91 2.39 -2.61
CA ARG A 154 1.40 1.58 -3.72
C ARG A 154 1.81 2.19 -5.07
N PHE A 155 2.06 1.34 -6.05
CA PHE A 155 2.13 1.76 -7.44
C PHE A 155 0.75 1.64 -8.08
N GLY A 156 0.40 2.60 -8.92
CA GLY A 156 -0.78 2.53 -9.78
C GLY A 156 -0.50 1.64 -11.00
N LEU A 157 -1.54 0.94 -11.46
CA LEU A 157 -1.51 0.20 -12.73
C LEU A 157 -1.83 1.12 -13.92
N ASP A 158 -2.46 2.27 -13.65
CA ASP A 158 -2.91 3.21 -14.67
C ASP A 158 -1.96 4.40 -14.80
N HIS A 159 -1.61 4.70 -16.05
CA HIS A 159 -0.76 5.82 -16.46
C HIS A 159 -1.57 7.08 -16.78
N ASP A 160 -2.85 7.11 -16.41
CA ASP A 160 -3.73 8.23 -16.74
C ASP A 160 -3.34 9.48 -15.94
N THR A 161 -3.22 10.59 -16.66
CA THR A 161 -2.52 11.81 -16.23
C THR A 161 -3.21 12.57 -15.08
N CYS A 162 -4.47 12.27 -14.76
CA CYS A 162 -5.19 12.91 -13.66
C CYS A 162 -5.14 12.14 -12.32
N HIS A 163 -4.53 10.95 -12.29
CA HIS A 163 -4.44 10.14 -11.07
C HIS A 163 -3.18 10.43 -10.23
N TRP A 164 -2.21 11.18 -10.76
CA TRP A 164 -0.93 11.40 -10.12
C TRP A 164 -0.57 12.88 -10.04
N ILE A 165 -0.09 13.30 -8.87
CA ILE A 165 0.47 14.62 -8.63
C ILE A 165 1.99 14.47 -8.45
N SER A 166 2.78 15.25 -9.19
CA SER A 166 4.23 15.29 -9.06
C SER A 166 4.67 16.57 -8.34
N CYS A 167 5.58 16.44 -7.38
CA CYS A 167 6.23 17.60 -6.79
C CYS A 167 7.34 18.11 -7.72
N GLY A 168 7.22 19.33 -8.24
CA GLY A 168 8.24 19.94 -9.11
C GLY A 168 9.61 20.19 -8.45
N ILE A 169 9.72 20.06 -7.13
CA ILE A 169 10.96 20.27 -6.37
C ILE A 169 11.70 18.95 -6.11
N CYS A 170 11.01 17.96 -5.56
CA CYS A 170 11.63 16.70 -5.14
C CYS A 170 11.31 15.51 -6.05
N TYR A 171 10.49 15.70 -7.08
CA TYR A 171 10.07 14.70 -8.06
C TYR A 171 9.43 13.44 -7.48
N HIS A 172 8.96 13.48 -6.23
CA HIS A 172 8.10 12.42 -5.69
C HIS A 172 6.68 12.59 -6.24
N PHE A 173 6.03 11.45 -6.46
CA PHE A 173 4.66 11.37 -6.94
C PHE A 173 3.74 10.87 -5.83
N CYS A 174 2.50 11.34 -5.80
CA CYS A 174 1.43 10.74 -5.02
C CYS A 174 0.18 10.57 -5.90
N HIS A 175 -0.72 9.68 -5.50
CA HIS A 175 -2.03 9.65 -6.13
C HIS A 175 -2.81 10.90 -5.75
N THR A 176 -3.60 11.43 -6.67
CA THR A 176 -4.50 12.57 -6.45
C THR A 176 -5.43 12.31 -5.26
N GLU A 177 -6.08 11.14 -5.23
CA GLU A 177 -6.92 10.67 -4.11
C GLU A 177 -6.18 10.62 -2.76
N CYS A 178 -4.92 10.21 -2.75
CA CYS A 178 -4.12 10.18 -1.52
C CYS A 178 -3.82 11.61 -1.03
N ALA A 179 -3.60 12.55 -1.96
CA ALA A 179 -3.38 13.94 -1.60
C ALA A 179 -4.63 14.59 -1.02
N VAL A 180 -5.80 14.33 -1.62
CA VAL A 180 -7.10 14.77 -1.09
C VAL A 180 -7.34 14.20 0.31
N ALA A 181 -7.24 12.88 0.47
CA ALA A 181 -7.49 12.20 1.74
C ALA A 181 -6.51 12.61 2.86
N LYS A 182 -5.36 13.20 2.50
CA LYS A 182 -4.36 13.72 3.46
C LYS A 182 -4.44 15.24 3.66
N GLY A 183 -5.41 15.92 3.05
CA GLY A 183 -5.53 17.38 3.11
C GLY A 183 -4.31 18.10 2.54
N ALA A 184 -3.65 17.48 1.55
CA ALA A 184 -2.44 18.03 0.94
C ALA A 184 -2.72 18.98 -0.23
N LEU A 185 -3.99 19.13 -0.60
CA LEU A 185 -4.46 20.05 -1.64
C LEU A 185 -5.12 21.27 -1.00
N SER A 186 -4.92 22.43 -1.60
CA SER A 186 -5.53 23.70 -1.22
C SER A 186 -5.72 24.57 -2.46
N TYR A 187 -6.32 25.75 -2.33
CA TYR A 187 -6.48 26.71 -3.42
C TYR A 187 -5.81 28.04 -3.07
N SER A 188 -5.33 28.74 -4.09
CA SER A 188 -4.85 30.11 -3.92
C SER A 188 -6.02 31.09 -3.90
N VAL A 189 -6.15 31.85 -2.82
CA VAL A 189 -7.12 32.96 -2.72
C VAL A 189 -6.63 34.19 -3.52
N VAL A 190 -5.31 34.29 -3.73
CA VAL A 190 -4.67 35.44 -4.39
C VAL A 190 -4.71 35.33 -5.92
N LYS A 191 -4.68 34.10 -6.42
CA LYS A 191 -4.83 33.78 -7.84
C LYS A 191 -6.03 32.88 -7.94
N GLU A 192 -7.19 33.48 -8.21
CA GLU A 192 -8.45 32.78 -8.40
C GLU A 192 -8.21 31.50 -9.23
N ARG A 193 -8.56 30.35 -8.64
CA ARG A 193 -8.58 29.02 -9.27
C ARG A 193 -7.23 28.32 -9.52
N GLU A 194 -6.12 28.72 -8.87
CA GLU A 194 -4.88 27.90 -8.87
C GLU A 194 -4.95 26.83 -7.77
N LEU A 195 -4.95 25.54 -8.16
CA LEU A 195 -4.82 24.42 -7.23
C LEU A 195 -3.38 24.33 -6.72
N LEU A 196 -3.23 24.20 -5.41
CA LEU A 196 -1.96 24.12 -4.71
C LEU A 196 -1.78 22.74 -4.10
N TYR A 197 -0.61 22.14 -4.30
CA TYR A 197 -0.22 20.89 -3.65
C TYR A 197 0.93 21.13 -2.68
N THR A 198 0.74 20.74 -1.42
CA THR A 198 1.78 20.73 -0.39
C THR A 198 2.40 19.34 -0.30
N CYS A 199 3.64 19.22 -0.74
CA CYS A 199 4.33 17.93 -0.81
C CYS A 199 4.63 17.36 0.58
N VAL A 200 4.18 16.13 0.86
CA VAL A 200 4.43 15.47 2.15
C VAL A 200 5.91 15.20 2.42
N SER A 201 6.73 15.09 1.37
CA SER A 201 8.16 14.76 1.46
C SER A 201 9.05 15.98 1.71
N CYS A 202 8.88 17.06 0.94
CA CYS A 202 9.74 18.25 1.02
C CYS A 202 9.05 19.47 1.63
N LYS A 203 7.76 19.36 1.97
CA LYS A 203 6.91 20.41 2.56
C LYS A 203 6.79 21.68 1.73
N GLN A 204 7.20 21.65 0.47
CA GLN A 204 7.01 22.75 -0.47
C GLN A 204 5.61 22.71 -1.05
N THR A 205 5.02 23.88 -1.20
CA THR A 205 3.73 24.09 -1.86
C THR A 205 3.97 24.67 -3.25
N SER A 206 3.36 24.07 -4.26
CA SER A 206 3.43 24.55 -5.64
C SER A 206 2.07 24.44 -6.32
N GLY A 207 1.80 25.35 -7.25
CA GLY A 207 0.69 25.21 -8.18
C GLY A 207 0.81 23.92 -8.99
N PHE A 208 -0.32 23.27 -9.25
CA PHE A 208 -0.43 22.15 -10.16
C PHE A 208 -1.76 22.23 -10.91
N ASP A 209 -1.80 21.69 -12.12
CA ASP A 209 -3.01 21.66 -12.94
C ASP A 209 -3.57 20.23 -12.94
N CYS A 210 -4.85 20.08 -12.58
CA CYS A 210 -5.59 18.82 -12.70
C CYS A 210 -6.97 19.09 -13.32
N PRO A 211 -7.21 18.71 -14.59
CA PRO A 211 -8.50 18.90 -15.25
C PRO A 211 -9.68 18.18 -14.59
N SER A 212 -9.41 17.20 -13.73
CA SER A 212 -10.42 16.37 -13.06
C SER A 212 -10.81 16.86 -11.67
N ILE A 213 -10.24 17.97 -11.18
CA ILE A 213 -10.63 18.58 -9.91
C ILE A 213 -11.35 19.88 -10.24
N GLU A 214 -12.67 19.92 -10.02
CA GLU A 214 -13.47 21.14 -10.09
C GLU A 214 -13.47 21.86 -8.75
N ILE A 215 -13.37 23.19 -8.79
CA ILE A 215 -13.49 24.04 -7.61
C ILE A 215 -14.98 24.35 -7.46
N LEU A 216 -15.61 23.81 -6.42
CA LEU A 216 -16.97 24.17 -6.05
C LEU A 216 -16.91 25.49 -5.26
N ASP A 217 -17.50 26.55 -5.83
CA ASP A 217 -17.68 27.82 -5.13
C ASP A 217 -18.74 27.61 -4.03
N GLY A 218 -18.42 27.95 -2.77
CA GLY A 218 -19.20 27.61 -1.58
C GLY A 218 -20.53 28.38 -1.40
N GLU A 219 -21.44 28.27 -2.35
CA GLU A 219 -22.84 28.72 -2.20
C GLU A 219 -23.82 27.58 -1.86
N ASP A 220 -23.36 26.32 -1.85
CA ASP A 220 -24.20 25.18 -1.45
C ASP A 220 -23.88 24.76 0.00
N GLU A 221 -24.78 25.13 0.92
CA GLU A 221 -24.82 24.69 2.32
C GLU A 221 -24.74 23.16 2.43
N PHE A 222 -23.89 22.67 3.34
CA PHE A 222 -23.84 21.28 3.74
C PHE A 222 -25.20 20.83 4.31
N ILE A 223 -25.84 19.83 3.70
CA ILE A 223 -26.85 19.02 4.38
C ILE A 223 -26.09 18.05 5.29
N GLU A 224 -26.02 18.36 6.59
CA GLU A 224 -25.83 17.35 7.62
C GLU A 224 -27.09 16.47 7.67
N GLU A 225 -27.08 15.32 6.98
CA GLU A 225 -27.98 14.22 7.32
C GLU A 225 -27.34 13.43 8.46
N VAL A 226 -27.56 13.92 9.69
CA VAL A 226 -27.44 13.11 10.90
C VAL A 226 -28.67 12.21 10.92
N LEU A 227 -28.43 10.91 11.05
CA LEU A 227 -29.48 9.90 11.22
C LEU A 227 -30.30 10.21 12.49
N ASP A 228 -31.54 10.66 12.30
CA ASP A 228 -32.57 10.60 13.32
C ASP A 228 -32.99 9.13 13.51
N GLU A 229 -32.50 8.49 14.56
CA GLU A 229 -33.25 7.41 15.21
C GLU A 229 -33.71 7.91 16.58
N GLU A 230 -35.02 7.80 16.75
CA GLU A 230 -35.88 8.24 17.83
C GLU A 230 -35.35 7.84 19.22
N ASP A 231 -35.47 8.75 20.19
CA ASP A 231 -36.01 8.40 21.50
C ASP A 231 -36.60 9.69 22.12
N GLU A 232 -37.92 9.80 22.00
CA GLU A 232 -38.75 10.65 22.83
C GLU A 232 -38.55 10.24 24.29
N ASP A 233 -38.22 11.18 25.17
CA ASP A 233 -38.94 11.26 26.45
C ASP A 233 -38.72 12.62 27.14
N MET A 234 -39.87 13.12 27.60
CA MET A 234 -40.12 14.40 28.25
C MET A 234 -39.27 14.65 29.50
N ILE A 235 -39.05 15.92 29.85
CA ILE A 235 -39.38 16.51 31.16
C ILE A 235 -39.22 18.05 31.10
N ASP A 236 -40.13 18.69 31.84
CA ASP A 236 -40.59 20.07 31.80
C ASP A 236 -39.61 21.21 32.15
N GLU A 237 -40.05 22.38 31.73
CA GLU A 237 -39.64 23.76 32.00
C GLU A 237 -39.41 24.06 33.49
N ASP A 238 -38.30 24.74 33.84
CA ASP A 238 -38.31 26.00 34.61
C ASP A 238 -36.89 26.56 34.84
N ASP A 239 -36.76 27.86 34.54
CA ASP A 239 -35.86 28.89 35.08
C ASP A 239 -34.31 28.73 35.07
N VAL A 240 -33.61 29.67 34.40
CA VAL A 240 -32.93 30.85 35.02
C VAL A 240 -32.13 31.63 33.96
N VAL A 241 -32.16 32.96 34.11
CA VAL A 241 -31.73 34.04 33.20
C VAL A 241 -30.27 34.52 33.47
N LEU A 242 -29.65 35.13 32.44
CA LEU A 242 -28.48 36.07 32.42
C LEU A 242 -27.07 35.43 32.57
N ASP A 243 -25.97 35.86 31.92
CA ASP A 243 -25.60 37.05 31.15
C ASP A 243 -24.37 36.70 30.26
N SER A 244 -24.17 37.54 29.25
CA SER A 244 -23.10 37.64 28.27
C SER A 244 -21.65 37.66 28.79
N SER A 245 -20.74 37.06 28.02
CA SER A 245 -19.47 37.70 27.63
C SER A 245 -18.78 36.97 26.47
N SER A 246 -18.26 37.80 25.58
CA SER A 246 -17.54 37.54 24.33
C SER A 246 -16.19 36.88 24.49
N SER A 247 -15.82 36.03 23.53
CA SER A 247 -14.45 35.91 23.04
C SER A 247 -14.47 35.47 21.59
N ASP A 248 -13.92 36.33 20.74
CA ASP A 248 -13.48 36.05 19.36
C ASP A 248 -12.60 34.79 19.35
N ASP A 249 -12.97 33.81 18.54
CA ASP A 249 -12.03 32.86 17.95
C ASP A 249 -12.29 32.87 16.45
N GLY A 250 -11.27 33.22 15.68
CA GLY A 250 -11.35 33.29 14.22
C GLY A 250 -11.47 31.90 13.62
N ASP A 251 -12.57 31.68 12.90
CA ASP A 251 -12.81 30.48 12.11
C ASP A 251 -11.86 30.47 10.90
N GLU A 252 -10.93 29.50 10.87
CA GLU A 252 -10.23 29.12 9.65
C GLU A 252 -11.18 28.21 8.85
N ASP A 253 -11.74 28.74 7.76
CA ASP A 253 -12.58 27.99 6.82
C ASP A 253 -11.78 26.82 6.20
N VAL A 254 -11.99 25.61 6.71
CA VAL A 254 -11.47 24.38 6.11
C VAL A 254 -12.48 23.89 5.07
N VAL A 255 -12.28 24.29 3.81
CA VAL A 255 -13.06 23.77 2.68
C VAL A 255 -12.42 22.47 2.18
N THR A 256 -13.17 21.38 2.19
CA THR A 256 -12.69 20.05 1.75
C THR A 256 -13.01 19.80 0.28
N ALA A 257 -12.04 19.27 -0.47
CA ALA A 257 -12.19 18.91 -1.88
C ALA A 257 -12.77 17.49 -2.04
N LYS A 258 -13.72 17.30 -2.96
CA LYS A 258 -14.21 15.98 -3.41
C LYS A 258 -13.67 15.65 -4.81
N ILE A 259 -13.60 14.36 -5.10
CA ILE A 259 -13.25 13.80 -6.42
C ILE A 259 -14.51 13.14 -6.97
N ASP A 260 -14.87 13.44 -8.22
CA ASP A 260 -15.92 12.76 -8.99
C ASP A 260 -15.43 11.44 -9.61
#